data_AF-A0A7S2WV41-F1
#
_entry.id   AF-A0A7S2WV41-F1
#
_cell.length_a   1.000
_cell.length_b   1.000
_cell.length_c   1.000
_cell.angle_alpha   90.00
_cell.angle_beta   90.00
_cell.angle_gamma   90.00
#
_symmetry.space_group_name_H-M   'P 1'
#
loop_
_entity.id
_entity.type
_entity.pdbx_description
1 polymer ?
#
loop_
_entity_poly.entity_id
_entity_poly.type
_entity_poly.pdbx_seq_one_letter_code
_entity_poly.pdbx_strand_id
1 'polypeptide(L)'
;RCFSRQSQRHLALRPFTCGRVAANPSQLPFSSEYHTPVMVNEVCDALLTDPDGVYADCTLGGGGHSSALVQRIRATGGQGLVIGMDRDPEALATATKRLGDAVAEG
;
A
#
# COMPACT_ATOMS: atom_id res chain seq x y z
N ARG A 1 -16.38 -38.28 -36.19
CA ARG A 1 -16.13 -36.82 -36.22
C ARG A 1 -17.39 -36.17 -35.65
N CYS A 2 -17.37 -35.79 -34.37
CA CYS A 2 -17.43 -34.38 -33.90
C CYS A 2 -18.56 -33.58 -34.59
N PHE A 3 -19.55 -32.97 -33.93
CA PHE A 3 -19.50 -32.28 -32.65
C PHE A 3 -20.90 -32.20 -32.02
N SER A 4 -20.93 -32.23 -30.70
CA SER A 4 -22.08 -32.25 -29.81
C SER A 4 -22.83 -30.92 -29.72
N ARG A 5 -24.16 -31.04 -29.78
CA ARG A 5 -25.24 -30.27 -29.14
C ARG A 5 -24.85 -28.94 -28.46
N GLN A 6 -25.38 -27.85 -29.02
CA GLN A 6 -25.74 -26.65 -28.27
C GLN A 6 -26.85 -26.99 -27.26
N SER A 7 -26.67 -26.62 -25.99
CA SER A 7 -27.79 -26.40 -25.09
C SER A 7 -27.37 -25.52 -23.90
N GLN A 8 -27.95 -24.32 -23.92
CA GLN A 8 -28.45 -23.56 -22.79
C GLN A 8 -27.48 -22.85 -21.84
N ARG A 9 -27.69 -21.53 -21.86
CA ARG A 9 -27.31 -20.52 -20.89
C ARG A 9 -27.89 -20.86 -19.52
N HIS A 10 -27.04 -20.94 -18.53
CA HIS A 10 -27.37 -20.57 -17.15
C HIS A 10 -26.08 -20.06 -16.50
N LEU A 11 -25.92 -18.73 -16.50
CA LEU A 11 -24.85 -18.06 -15.77
C LEU A 11 -25.25 -18.10 -14.29
N ALA A 12 -24.90 -19.18 -13.61
CA ALA A 12 -25.06 -19.30 -12.17
C ALA A 12 -24.09 -18.33 -11.48
N LEU A 13 -24.66 -17.39 -10.72
CA LEU A 13 -23.99 -16.51 -9.77
C LEU A 13 -23.02 -17.33 -8.90
N ARG A 14 -21.71 -17.07 -9.02
CA ARG A 14 -20.73 -17.62 -8.09
C ARG A 14 -20.55 -16.62 -6.95
N PRO A 15 -20.62 -17.05 -5.68
CA PRO A 15 -20.60 -16.16 -4.53
C PRO A 15 -19.22 -15.49 -4.41
N PHE A 16 -19.20 -14.26 -3.89
CA PHE A 16 -17.99 -13.61 -3.39
C PHE A 16 -17.32 -14.55 -2.39
N THR A 17 -16.26 -15.23 -2.82
CA THR A 17 -15.36 -15.89 -1.88
C THR A 17 -14.53 -14.78 -1.24
N CYS A 18 -14.84 -14.45 0.01
CA CYS A 18 -13.89 -13.83 0.94
C CYS A 18 -12.73 -14.81 1.11
N GLY A 19 -11.81 -14.78 0.14
CA GLY A 19 -10.57 -15.53 0.17
C GLY A 19 -9.74 -14.93 1.27
N ARG A 20 -9.72 -15.59 2.43
CA ARG A 20 -8.74 -15.39 3.49
C ARG A 20 -7.36 -15.68 2.88
N VAL A 21 -6.73 -14.66 2.30
CA VAL A 21 -5.30 -14.71 1.97
C VAL A 21 -4.60 -14.63 3.32
N ALA A 22 -4.15 -15.78 3.83
CA ALA A 22 -3.12 -15.79 4.86
C ALA A 22 -1.85 -15.20 4.21
N ALA A 23 -1.77 -13.87 4.17
CA ALA A 23 -0.55 -13.20 3.75
C ALA A 23 0.48 -13.51 4.81
N ASN A 24 1.45 -14.37 4.46
CA ASN A 24 2.65 -14.53 5.26
C ASN A 24 3.30 -13.13 5.36
N PRO A 25 3.40 -12.51 6.54
CA PRO A 25 3.86 -11.13 6.69
C PRO A 25 5.29 -10.90 6.16
N SER A 26 6.07 -11.98 5.97
CA SER A 26 7.41 -11.91 5.37
C SER A 26 7.45 -11.87 3.84
N GLN A 27 6.29 -11.95 3.15
CA GLN A 27 6.21 -11.97 1.68
C GLN A 27 5.55 -10.72 1.08
N LEU A 28 5.39 -9.65 1.87
CA LEU A 28 4.95 -8.36 1.35
C LEU A 28 6.12 -7.66 0.65
N PRO A 29 5.91 -7.01 -0.52
CA PRO A 29 6.97 -6.34 -1.30
C PRO A 29 7.60 -5.12 -0.59
N PHE A 30 7.25 -4.92 0.69
CA PHE A 30 7.68 -3.85 1.57
C PHE A 30 8.50 -4.37 2.76
N SER A 31 8.68 -5.70 2.88
CA SER A 31 9.38 -6.38 3.96
C SER A 31 10.80 -6.75 3.55
N SER A 32 11.76 -5.84 3.75
CA SER A 32 13.15 -6.24 3.96
C SER A 32 13.31 -6.81 5.37
N GLU A 33 14.25 -7.73 5.61
CA GLU A 33 14.51 -8.42 6.90
C GLU A 33 14.73 -7.51 8.15
N TYR A 34 14.60 -6.19 8.03
CA TYR A 34 14.70 -5.22 9.10
C TYR A 34 13.47 -4.28 9.13
N HIS A 35 12.77 -4.33 10.27
CA HIS A 35 11.76 -3.40 10.76
C HIS A 35 10.50 -3.21 9.89
N THR A 36 9.49 -4.06 10.11
CA THR A 36 8.11 -3.80 9.70
C THR A 36 7.53 -2.68 10.56
N PRO A 37 6.93 -1.62 9.98
CA PRO A 37 6.27 -0.58 10.76
C PRO A 37 5.13 -1.17 11.59
N VAL A 38 5.05 -0.80 12.87
CA VAL A 38 4.00 -1.29 13.77
C VAL A 38 2.64 -0.79 13.30
N MET A 39 1.66 -1.69 13.22
CA MET A 39 0.27 -1.43 12.80
C MET A 39 0.13 -0.72 11.44
N VAL A 40 0.96 -1.08 10.47
CA VAL A 40 1.00 -0.37 9.18
C VAL A 40 -0.36 -0.39 8.45
N ASN A 41 -1.10 -1.49 8.54
CA ASN A 41 -2.39 -1.64 7.86
C ASN A 41 -3.46 -0.79 8.54
N GLU A 42 -3.53 -0.88 9.86
CA GLU A 42 -4.50 -0.14 10.67
C GLU A 42 -4.29 1.37 10.53
N VAL A 43 -3.03 1.81 10.51
CA VAL A 43 -2.69 3.23 10.29
C VAL A 43 -3.08 3.68 8.89
N CYS A 44 -2.78 2.90 7.85
CA CYS A 44 -3.17 3.27 6.48
C CYS A 44 -4.69 3.30 6.31
N ASP A 45 -5.41 2.32 6.88
CA ASP A 45 -6.86 2.24 6.75
C ASP A 45 -7.59 3.35 7.53
N ALA A 46 -7.01 3.81 8.65
CA ALA A 46 -7.56 4.92 9.42
C ALA A 46 -7.21 6.29 8.82
N LEU A 47 -6.00 6.45 8.27
CA LEU A 47 -5.53 7.74 7.74
C LEU A 47 -5.99 7.99 6.30
N LEU A 48 -5.96 7.00 5.42
CA LEU A 48 -6.26 7.20 4.00
C LEU A 48 -7.76 7.36 3.75
N THR A 49 -8.27 8.57 3.95
CA THR A 49 -9.68 8.92 3.70
C THR A 49 -9.93 9.47 2.29
N ASP A 50 -8.92 10.13 1.73
CA ASP A 50 -8.96 10.74 0.39
C ASP A 50 -7.71 10.35 -0.43
N PRO A 51 -7.87 9.58 -1.52
CA PRO A 51 -6.77 9.22 -2.41
C PRO A 51 -5.98 10.42 -2.98
N ASP A 52 -6.59 11.60 -3.06
CA ASP A 52 -5.97 12.83 -3.57
C ASP A 52 -5.64 13.83 -2.46
N GLY A 53 -5.79 13.41 -1.20
CA GLY A 53 -5.59 14.24 -0.01
C GLY A 53 -4.12 14.55 0.32
N VAL A 54 -3.92 15.44 1.29
CA VAL A 54 -2.60 15.78 1.85
C VAL A 54 -2.46 15.20 3.24
N TYR A 55 -1.40 14.42 3.44
CA TYR A 55 -1.11 13.71 4.68
C TYR A 55 0.21 14.20 5.28
N ALA A 56 0.28 14.28 6.60
CA ALA A 56 1.49 14.67 7.33
C ALA A 56 1.98 13.51 8.20
N ASP A 57 3.23 13.09 8.01
CA ASP A 57 3.93 12.16 8.89
C ASP A 57 4.92 12.96 9.75
N CYS A 58 4.46 13.29 10.97
CA CYS A 58 5.22 14.11 11.92
C CYS A 58 6.36 13.36 12.63
N THR A 59 6.49 12.06 12.37
CA THR A 59 7.47 11.17 12.99
C THR A 59 8.05 10.26 11.91
N LEU A 60 8.54 10.88 10.82
CA LEU A 60 8.93 10.17 9.60
C LEU A 60 9.87 9.00 9.90
N GLY A 61 10.80 9.17 10.84
CA GLY A 61 11.77 8.14 11.19
C GLY A 61 12.50 7.65 9.95
N GLY A 62 12.57 6.33 9.75
CA GLY A 62 13.12 5.73 8.54
C GLY A 62 12.19 5.72 7.32
N GLY A 63 11.03 6.40 7.34
CA GLY A 63 10.10 6.49 6.22
C GLY A 63 9.21 5.26 5.99
N GLY A 64 9.04 4.39 6.99
CA GLY A 64 8.30 3.13 6.85
C GLY A 64 6.79 3.32 6.63
N HIS A 65 6.13 4.07 7.50
CA HIS A 65 4.69 4.37 7.37
C HIS A 65 4.41 5.24 6.14
N SER A 66 5.20 6.30 5.92
CA SER A 66 5.12 7.13 4.72
C SER A 66 5.23 6.32 3.42
N SER A 67 6.15 5.35 3.34
CA SER A 67 6.29 4.48 2.16
C SER A 67 5.02 3.64 1.92
N ALA A 68 4.46 3.04 2.97
CA ALA A 68 3.24 2.25 2.88
C ALA A 68 2.02 3.10 2.47
N LEU A 69 1.90 4.31 3.01
CA LEU A 69 0.82 5.23 2.69
C LEU A 69 0.86 5.64 1.20
N VAL A 70 2.05 6.00 0.69
CA VAL A 70 2.23 6.33 -0.74
C VAL A 70 1.87 5.15 -1.64
N GLN A 71 2.26 3.93 -1.26
CA GLN A 71 1.90 2.73 -2.04
C GLN A 71 0.39 2.49 -2.04
N ARG A 72 -0.29 2.73 -0.92
CA ARG A 72 -1.75 2.63 -0.79
C ARG A 72 -2.44 3.65 -1.71
N ILE A 73 -2.00 4.90 -1.71
CA ILE A 73 -2.48 5.97 -2.59
C ILE A 73 -2.27 5.61 -4.07
N ARG A 74 -1.08 5.13 -4.43
CA ARG A 74 -0.77 4.69 -5.80
C ARG A 74 -1.66 3.51 -6.22
N ALA A 75 -1.94 2.58 -5.32
CA ALA A 75 -2.81 1.43 -5.58
C ALA A 75 -4.28 1.84 -5.81
N THR A 76 -4.74 2.95 -5.24
CA THR A 76 -6.07 3.52 -5.53
C THR A 76 -6.09 4.35 -6.81
N GLY A 77 -4.94 4.63 -7.43
CA GLY A 77 -4.81 5.52 -8.58
C GLY A 77 -4.90 7.02 -8.24
N GLY A 78 -4.74 7.37 -6.95
CA GLY A 78 -4.80 8.75 -6.47
C GLY A 78 -3.47 9.48 -6.60
N GLN A 79 -3.53 10.80 -6.44
CA GLN A 79 -2.40 11.73 -6.53
C GLN A 79 -2.08 12.41 -5.19
N GLY A 80 -2.51 11.80 -4.07
CA GLY A 80 -2.30 12.35 -2.74
C GLY A 80 -0.83 12.63 -2.40
N LEU A 81 -0.62 13.66 -1.58
CA LEU A 81 0.69 14.14 -1.15
C LEU A 81 0.97 13.71 0.29
N VAL A 82 2.17 13.18 0.55
CA VAL A 82 2.63 12.86 1.91
C VAL A 82 3.81 13.77 2.26
N ILE A 83 3.65 14.56 3.31
CA ILE A 83 4.68 15.46 3.86
C ILE A 83 5.27 14.79 5.09
N GLY A 84 6.51 14.33 4.99
CA GLY A 84 7.24 13.71 6.09
C GLY A 84 8.19 14.68 6.78
N MET A 85 8.21 14.69 8.10
CA MET A 85 9.15 15.47 8.92
C MET A 85 9.67 14.67 10.11
N ASP A 86 10.92 14.92 10.48
CA ASP A 86 11.56 14.39 11.69
C ASP A 86 12.57 15.42 12.21
N ARG A 87 12.90 15.36 13.50
CA ARG A 87 13.94 16.17 14.11
C ARG A 87 15.32 15.55 13.95
N ASP A 88 15.39 14.23 13.77
CA ASP A 88 16.64 13.51 13.61
C ASP A 88 17.14 13.58 12.15
N PRO A 89 18.30 14.22 11.88
CA PRO A 89 18.86 14.28 10.55
C PRO A 89 19.25 12.90 9.97
N GLU A 90 19.58 11.91 10.81
CA GLU A 90 19.88 10.55 10.34
C GLU A 90 18.61 9.82 9.87
N ALA A 91 17.50 10.05 10.58
CA ALA A 91 16.18 9.57 10.18
C ALA A 91 15.79 10.16 8.82
N LEU A 92 15.91 11.48 8.66
CA LEU A 92 15.67 12.16 7.37
C LEU A 92 16.53 11.58 6.25
N ALA A 93 17.85 11.41 6.47
CA ALA A 93 18.74 10.83 5.47
C ALA A 93 18.36 9.40 5.08
N THR A 94 17.90 8.60 6.05
CA THR A 94 17.42 7.23 5.83
C THR A 94 16.11 7.23 5.04
N ALA A 95 15.16 8.08 5.41
CA ALA A 95 13.89 8.23 4.73
C ALA A 95 14.08 8.73 3.29
N THR A 96 14.96 9.70 3.04
CA THR A 96 15.29 10.18 1.69
C THR A 96 15.81 9.04 0.82
N LYS A 97 16.70 8.20 1.33
CA LYS A 97 17.20 7.03 0.60
C LYS A 97 16.10 6.02 0.28
N ARG A 98 15.19 5.76 1.24
CA ARG A 98 14.08 4.80 1.08
C ARG A 98 13.00 5.32 0.13
N LEU A 99 12.69 6.61 0.20
CA LEU A 99 11.58 7.25 -0.52
C LEU A 99 12.00 7.87 -1.86
N GLY A 100 13.26 7.75 -2.28
CA GLY A 100 13.83 8.46 -3.44
C GLY A 100 12.94 8.48 -4.70
N ASP A 101 12.35 7.35 -5.08
CA ASP A 101 11.48 7.24 -6.27
C ASP A 101 10.06 7.81 -6.08
N ALA A 102 9.72 8.20 -4.85
CA ALA A 102 8.44 8.73 -4.43
C ALA A 102 8.50 10.21 -4.03
N VAL A 103 9.70 10.78 -3.89
CA VAL A 103 9.88 12.21 -3.63
C VAL A 103 9.60 12.97 -4.93
N ALA A 104 8.57 13.81 -4.93
CA ALA A 104 8.44 14.84 -5.94
C ALA A 104 9.50 15.92 -5.65
N GLU A 105 10.34 16.24 -6.63
CA GLU A 105 11.16 17.46 -6.57
C GLU A 105 10.21 18.66 -6.45
N GLY A 106 10.30 19.35 -5.33
CA GLY A 106 9.56 20.58 -5.03
C GLY A 106 10.52 21.75 -4.89
#